data_AF-B2ZCS7-F1
#
_entry.id   AF-B2ZCS7-F1
#
_cell.length_a   1.000
_cell.length_b   1.000
_cell.length_c   1.000
_cell.angle_alpha   90.00
_cell.angle_beta   90.00
_cell.angle_gamma   90.00
#
_symmetry.space_group_name_H-M   'P 1'
#
loop_
_entity.id
_entity.type
_entity.pdbx_description
1 polymer ?
#
loop_
_entity_poly.entity_id
_entity_poly.type
_entity_poly.pdbx_seq_one_letter_code
_entity_poly.pdbx_strand_id
1 'polypeptide(L)'
;MLFKKCSAFIFLIFISGLSITAAQSEGTLGYIQCHSCGTMNIFTHRLRVSCQTTPQCRCDHIAKCPGPTTRYHYQCDCGALFHDVCMGTHRGTCNEVHPGIDPVLYEQ
;
A
#
# COMPACT_ATOMS: atom_id res chain seq x y z
N MET A 1 -57.94 -24.45 -27.98
CA MET A 1 -57.19 -25.50 -27.24
C MET A 1 -55.84 -24.90 -26.83
N LEU A 2 -55.69 -24.61 -25.53
CA LEU A 2 -54.72 -25.27 -24.64
C LEU A 2 -53.25 -25.01 -25.07
N PHE A 3 -52.63 -23.95 -24.55
CA PHE A 3 -51.73 -24.01 -23.39
C PHE A 3 -50.63 -25.07 -23.49
N LYS A 4 -49.39 -24.63 -23.76
CA LYS A 4 -48.24 -25.07 -22.95
C LYS A 4 -47.34 -23.87 -22.66
N LYS A 5 -47.43 -23.43 -21.41
CA LYS A 5 -46.55 -22.48 -20.74
C LYS A 5 -45.13 -23.04 -20.68
N CYS A 6 -44.15 -22.18 -20.90
CA CYS A 6 -43.09 -21.95 -19.91
C CYS A 6 -42.84 -20.44 -19.87
N SER A 7 -43.69 -19.76 -19.11
CA SER A 7 -43.49 -18.38 -18.69
C SER A 7 -42.35 -18.32 -17.66
N ALA A 8 -41.68 -17.16 -17.70
CA ALA A 8 -41.04 -16.49 -16.59
C ALA A 8 -39.71 -17.07 -16.09
N PHE A 9 -38.63 -16.49 -16.60
CA PHE A 9 -37.77 -15.68 -15.72
C PHE A 9 -37.33 -14.42 -16.46
N ILE A 10 -38.28 -13.48 -16.59
CA ILE A 10 -37.94 -12.06 -16.60
C ILE A 10 -37.44 -11.80 -15.18
N PHE A 11 -36.14 -11.76 -14.96
CA PHE A 11 -35.56 -11.06 -13.83
C PHE A 11 -34.08 -10.78 -14.15
N LEU A 12 -33.75 -9.49 -14.25
CA LEU A 12 -32.40 -8.91 -14.25
C LEU A 12 -31.67 -8.72 -15.59
N ILE A 13 -32.40 -8.45 -16.68
CA ILE A 13 -31.87 -7.57 -17.74
C ILE A 13 -32.23 -6.14 -17.34
N PHE A 14 -31.66 -5.60 -16.25
CA PHE A 14 -31.70 -4.17 -15.85
C PHE A 14 -30.92 -3.99 -14.54
N ILE A 15 -29.61 -4.26 -14.58
CA ILE A 15 -28.64 -3.49 -13.77
C ILE A 15 -27.58 -3.07 -14.79
N SER A 16 -27.84 -1.97 -15.49
CA SER A 16 -27.28 -0.66 -15.12
C SER A 16 -25.79 -0.66 -15.36
N GLY A 17 -25.43 0.06 -16.44
CA GLY A 17 -24.11 0.56 -16.83
C GLY A 17 -22.96 -0.01 -16.04
N LEU A 18 -22.14 -0.81 -16.74
CA LEU A 18 -20.71 -1.02 -16.53
C LEU A 18 -20.12 0.08 -15.65
N SER A 19 -20.32 -0.05 -14.34
CA SER A 19 -19.64 0.76 -13.35
C SER A 19 -18.34 -0.01 -13.15
N ILE A 20 -17.54 -0.01 -14.21
CA ILE A 20 -16.10 0.03 -14.07
C ILE A 20 -15.89 1.40 -13.40
N THR A 21 -16.15 1.48 -12.09
CA THR A 21 -15.44 2.41 -11.26
C THR A 21 -14.00 1.95 -11.36
N ALA A 22 -13.33 2.41 -12.41
CA ALA A 22 -11.90 2.63 -12.36
C ALA A 22 -11.74 3.39 -11.05
N ALA A 23 -11.20 2.71 -10.04
CA ALA A 23 -10.74 3.36 -8.84
C ALA A 23 -9.73 4.38 -9.36
N GLN A 24 -10.20 5.61 -9.57
CA GLN A 24 -9.35 6.74 -9.86
C GLN A 24 -8.55 6.88 -8.58
N SER A 25 -7.40 6.21 -8.56
CA SER A 25 -6.33 6.53 -7.65
C SER A 25 -6.17 8.01 -7.83
N GLU A 26 -6.44 8.78 -6.78
CA GLU A 26 -6.03 10.17 -6.64
C GLU A 26 -4.50 10.17 -6.66
N GLY A 27 -3.94 9.91 -7.84
CA GLY A 27 -2.53 9.89 -8.14
C GLY A 27 -2.13 11.34 -8.27
N THR A 28 -1.90 11.98 -7.13
CA THR A 28 -1.11 13.21 -7.10
C THR A 28 0.19 12.86 -7.83
N LEU A 29 0.37 13.31 -9.07
CA LEU A 29 1.60 13.07 -9.81
C LEU A 29 2.72 13.75 -9.02
N GLY A 30 3.67 12.95 -8.57
CA GLY A 30 4.87 13.43 -7.88
C GLY A 30 6.11 12.81 -8.50
N TYR A 31 7.26 13.33 -8.09
CA TYR A 31 8.55 12.88 -8.60
C TYR A 31 9.24 11.98 -7.57
N ILE A 32 9.95 10.98 -8.06
CA ILE A 32 10.81 10.11 -7.27
C ILE A 32 12.18 10.01 -7.94
N GLN A 33 13.24 10.07 -7.14
CA GLN A 33 14.58 9.84 -7.63
C GLN A 33 14.84 8.34 -7.76
N CYS A 34 15.26 7.89 -8.95
CA CYS A 34 15.70 6.51 -9.16
C CYS A 34 17.00 6.25 -8.38
N HIS A 35 17.07 5.16 -7.61
CA HIS A 35 18.24 4.88 -6.79
C HIS A 35 19.42 4.40 -7.65
N SER A 36 19.13 3.74 -8.77
CA SER A 36 20.16 3.20 -9.67
C SER A 36 20.83 4.27 -10.53
N CYS A 37 20.07 5.22 -11.09
CA CYS A 37 20.61 6.23 -12.02
C CYS A 37 20.54 7.68 -11.51
N GLY A 38 19.87 7.94 -10.38
CA GLY A 38 19.75 9.29 -9.82
C GLY A 38 18.78 10.21 -10.56
N THR A 39 18.18 9.77 -11.66
CA THR A 39 17.22 10.56 -12.45
C THR A 39 15.89 10.73 -11.71
N MET A 40 15.31 11.93 -11.79
CA MET A 40 13.96 12.20 -11.30
C MET A 40 12.92 11.66 -12.29
N ASN A 41 12.03 10.79 -11.82
CA ASN A 41 10.99 10.17 -12.63
C ASN A 41 9.61 10.42 -12.01
N ILE A 42 8.57 10.40 -12.85
CA ILE A 42 7.19 10.50 -12.38
C ILE A 42 6.74 9.09 -11.97
N PHE A 43 6.19 8.95 -10.76
CA PHE A 43 5.60 7.67 -10.38
C PHE A 43 4.22 7.50 -11.01
N THR A 44 3.90 6.28 -11.42
CA THR A 44 2.63 5.95 -12.09
C THR A 44 1.54 5.58 -11.09
N HIS A 45 1.91 4.96 -9.97
CA HIS A 45 0.99 4.59 -8.90
C HIS A 45 1.71 4.46 -7.56
N ARG A 46 0.90 4.56 -6.49
CA ARG A 46 1.34 4.38 -5.10
C ARG A 46 0.48 3.35 -4.39
N LEU A 47 1.10 2.49 -3.60
CA LEU A 47 0.44 1.45 -2.80
C LEU A 47 0.86 1.57 -1.35
N ARG A 48 -0.11 1.45 -0.43
CA ARG A 48 0.21 1.31 1.00
C ARG A 48 0.70 -0.13 1.24
N VAL A 49 1.91 -0.26 1.77
CA VAL A 49 2.53 -1.56 2.05
C VAL A 49 3.00 -1.62 3.50
N SER A 50 3.34 -2.82 3.99
CA SER A 50 3.99 -2.97 5.29
C SER A 50 5.50 -2.75 5.15
N CYS A 51 6.09 -2.00 6.08
CA CYS A 51 7.54 -1.85 6.15
C CYS A 51 8.20 -3.22 6.36
N GLN A 52 9.24 -3.52 5.59
CA GLN A 52 10.04 -4.74 5.74
C GLN A 52 11.27 -4.53 6.62
N THR A 53 11.54 -3.29 7.05
CA THR A 53 12.69 -2.99 7.90
C THR A 53 12.38 -3.41 9.33
N THR A 54 13.25 -4.23 9.92
CA THR A 54 13.24 -4.50 11.36
C THR A 54 13.87 -3.31 12.08
N PRO A 55 13.10 -2.57 12.90
CA PRO A 55 13.63 -1.44 13.63
C PRO A 55 14.55 -1.89 14.77
N GLN A 56 15.39 -0.98 15.27
CA GLN A 56 16.42 -1.24 16.27
C GLN A 56 16.32 -0.24 17.44
N CYS A 57 16.14 -0.77 18.66
CA CYS A 57 16.22 -0.07 19.94
C CYS A 57 17.35 -0.66 20.81
N ARG A 58 17.50 -0.16 22.05
CA ARG A 58 18.37 -0.79 23.07
C ARG A 58 17.70 -1.98 23.79
N CYS A 59 16.39 -2.14 23.62
CA CYS A 59 15.59 -3.22 24.17
C CYS A 59 15.71 -4.50 23.33
N ASP A 60 15.37 -5.66 23.91
CA ASP A 60 15.33 -6.93 23.17
C ASP A 60 13.96 -7.18 22.49
N HIS A 61 13.06 -6.20 22.56
CA HIS A 61 11.76 -6.27 21.92
C HIS A 61 11.87 -6.29 20.38
N ILE A 62 11.38 -7.37 19.77
CA ILE A 62 11.33 -7.52 18.31
C ILE A 62 9.89 -7.30 17.81
N ALA A 63 9.67 -6.16 17.17
CA ALA A 63 8.42 -5.87 16.46
C ALA A 63 8.68 -5.34 15.05
N LYS A 64 7.73 -5.54 14.14
CA LYS A 64 7.77 -4.94 12.80
C LYS A 64 7.60 -3.42 12.90
N CYS A 65 8.25 -2.68 12.00
CA CYS A 65 8.02 -1.24 11.92
C CYS A 65 6.54 -0.95 11.59
N PRO A 66 5.85 -0.09 12.38
CA PRO A 66 4.43 0.20 12.20
C PRO A 66 4.13 1.01 10.92
N GLY A 67 5.16 1.56 10.26
CA GLY A 67 5.02 2.44 9.11
C GLY A 67 4.59 3.86 9.51
N PRO A 68 3.88 4.59 8.63
CA PRO A 68 3.35 4.15 7.34
C PRO A 68 4.45 3.97 6.28
N THR A 69 4.21 3.05 5.35
CA THR A 69 5.10 2.79 4.20
C THR A 69 4.31 2.85 2.89
N THR A 70 4.89 3.54 1.92
CA THR A 70 4.32 3.70 0.58
C THR A 70 5.27 3.15 -0.46
N ARG A 71 4.78 2.25 -1.31
CA ARG A 71 5.48 1.77 -2.49
C ARG A 71 5.14 2.66 -3.68
N TYR A 72 6.15 3.23 -4.31
CA TYR A 72 6.03 4.03 -5.54
C TYR A 72 6.56 3.22 -6.71
N HIS A 73 5.73 3.04 -7.73
CA HIS A 73 6.13 2.41 -8.97
C HIS A 73 6.40 3.47 -10.02
N TYR A 74 7.49 3.33 -10.77
CA TYR A 74 7.89 4.31 -11.78
C TYR A 74 8.67 3.62 -12.90
N GLN A 75 8.71 4.28 -14.06
CA GLN A 75 9.53 3.87 -15.19
C GLN A 75 10.76 4.76 -15.24
N CYS A 76 11.93 4.18 -15.48
CA CYS A 76 13.16 4.90 -15.76
C CYS A 76 13.96 4.18 -16.86
N ASP A 77 15.10 4.74 -17.26
CA ASP A 77 15.99 4.12 -18.26
C ASP A 77 16.58 2.78 -17.79
N CYS A 78 16.61 2.52 -16.47
CA CYS A 78 16.99 1.22 -15.90
C CYS A 78 15.85 0.18 -15.98
N GLY A 79 14.66 0.55 -16.43
CA GLY A 79 13.47 -0.29 -16.52
C GLY A 79 12.33 0.12 -15.59
N ALA A 80 11.35 -0.78 -15.47
CA ALA A 80 10.24 -0.64 -14.53
C ALA A 80 10.74 -0.97 -13.11
N LEU A 81 10.64 -0.01 -12.20
CA LEU A 81 11.13 -0.13 -10.84
C LEU A 81 10.05 0.21 -9.82
N PHE A 82 10.33 -0.13 -8.56
CA PHE A 82 9.56 0.33 -7.41
C PHE A 82 10.49 0.70 -6.27
N HIS A 83 10.07 1.65 -5.44
CA HIS A 83 10.73 2.01 -4.19
C HIS A 83 9.73 2.06 -3.04
N ASP A 84 10.14 1.51 -1.90
CA ASP A 84 9.38 1.62 -0.66
C ASP A 84 9.94 2.76 0.18
N VAL A 85 9.09 3.71 0.53
CA VAL A 85 9.44 4.82 1.42
C VAL A 85 8.66 4.65 2.72
N CYS A 86 9.38 4.44 3.82
CA CYS A 86 8.82 4.36 5.16
C CYS A 86 9.01 5.68 5.90
N MET A 87 7.97 6.15 6.58
CA MET A 87 8.00 7.34 7.46
C MET A 87 8.07 6.96 8.96
N GLY A 88 8.13 5.67 9.28
CA GLY A 88 8.26 5.18 10.65
C GLY A 88 9.69 5.26 11.18
N THR A 89 9.84 5.29 12.50
CA THR A 89 11.14 5.28 13.18
C THR A 89 11.78 3.89 13.10
N HIS A 90 12.96 3.79 12.49
CA HIS A 90 13.73 2.54 12.42
C HIS A 90 14.85 2.44 13.46
N ARG A 91 15.29 3.56 14.02
CA ARG A 91 16.34 3.61 15.05
C ARG A 91 16.06 4.73 16.03
N GLY A 92 16.22 4.47 17.32
CA GLY A 92 16.00 5.46 18.37
C GLY A 92 15.89 4.83 19.76
N THR A 93 15.26 5.56 20.66
CA THR A 93 14.82 5.04 21.96
C THR A 93 13.69 4.02 21.77
N CYS A 94 13.49 3.15 22.76
CA CYS A 94 12.45 2.12 22.70
C CYS A 94 11.05 2.72 22.49
N ASN A 95 10.76 3.87 23.12
CA ASN A 95 9.48 4.56 22.97
C ASN A 95 9.30 5.22 21.59
N GLU A 96 10.37 5.70 20.96
CA GLU A 96 10.29 6.25 19.59
C GLU A 96 10.08 5.16 18.55
N VAL A 97 10.65 3.98 18.79
CA VAL A 97 10.58 2.84 17.87
C VAL A 97 9.30 2.02 18.07
N HIS A 98 8.82 1.90 19.30
CA HIS A 98 7.65 1.10 19.68
C HIS A 98 6.65 1.92 20.52
N PRO A 99 6.08 3.01 19.98
CA PRO A 99 5.18 3.87 20.76
C PRO A 99 3.96 3.09 21.25
N GLY A 100 3.63 3.25 22.54
CA GLY A 100 2.47 2.61 23.16
C GLY A 100 2.71 1.19 23.67
N ILE A 101 3.94 0.66 23.57
CA ILE A 101 4.34 -0.53 24.31
C ILE A 101 4.62 -0.14 25.78
N ASP A 102 4.16 -0.97 26.71
CA ASP A 102 4.41 -0.79 28.14
C ASP A 102 5.93 -0.71 28.39
N PRO A 103 6.44 0.34 29.06
CA PRO A 103 7.87 0.47 29.33
C PRO A 103 8.51 -0.72 30.03
N VAL A 104 7.75 -1.51 30.80
CA VAL A 104 8.23 -2.75 31.43
C VAL A 104 8.74 -3.77 30.41
N LEU A 105 8.25 -3.72 29.17
CA LEU A 105 8.66 -4.59 28.07
C LEU A 105 9.93 -4.12 27.35
N TYR A 106 10.50 -2.96 27.71
CA TYR A 106 11.77 -2.49 27.16
C TYR A 106 13.00 -3.01 27.91
N GLU A 107 12.80 -3.50 29.13
CA GLU A 107 13.85 -4.01 30.02
C GLU A 107 13.96 -5.54 30.03
N GLN A 108 13.12 -6.21 29.22
CA GLN A 108 13.18 -7.65 28.93
C GLN A 108 13.96 -7.90 27.65
#